data_AF-A0A8B5WNW6-F1
#
_entry.id   AF-A0A8B5WNW6-F1
#
_cell.length_a   1.000
_cell.length_b   1.000
_cell.length_c   1.000
_cell.angle_alpha   90.00
_cell.angle_beta   90.00
_cell.angle_gamma   90.00
#
_symmetry.space_group_name_H-M   'P 1'
#
loop_
_entity.id
_entity.type
_entity.pdbx_description
1 polymer ?
#
loop_
_entity_poly.entity_id
_entity_poly.type
_entity_poly.pdbx_seq_one_letter_code
_entity_poly.pdbx_strand_id
1 'polypeptide(L)' 'GPVPNAEKAAYAGNSGYTEFVDRLARRTPLGRVGTPDEFRGPVVFLASEASSYITGQVLFVDGGWTSW' A
#
# COMPACT_ATOMS: atom_id res chain seq x y z
N GLY A 1 0.52 15.28 -6.55
CA GLY A 1 1.91 14.78 -6.41
C GLY A 1 1.97 13.38 -6.96
N PRO A 2 3.11 12.88 -7.47
CA PRO A 2 3.12 11.61 -8.14
C PRO A 2 2.83 10.49 -7.14
N VAL A 3 1.66 9.88 -7.26
CA VAL A 3 1.42 8.47 -6.93
C VAL A 3 1.12 7.77 -8.25
N PRO A 4 2.15 7.46 -9.05
CA PRO A 4 1.96 6.78 -10.31
C PRO A 4 1.94 5.28 -10.02
N ASN A 5 0.96 4.58 -10.57
CA ASN A 5 0.92 3.12 -10.71
C ASN A 5 2.09 2.60 -11.58
N ALA A 6 3.31 3.07 -11.36
CA ALA A 6 4.44 2.82 -12.21
C ALA A 6 5.05 1.46 -11.89
N GLU A 7 5.17 0.65 -12.93
CA GLU A 7 6.13 -0.43 -12.98
C GLU A 7 7.49 0.09 -12.50
N LYS A 8 8.08 -0.60 -11.52
CA LYS A 8 9.39 -0.26 -10.93
C LYS A 8 10.49 -0.01 -11.97
N ALA A 9 10.34 -0.57 -13.18
CA ALA A 9 11.24 -0.38 -14.31
C ALA A 9 11.25 1.07 -14.85
N ALA A 10 10.14 1.79 -14.82
CA ALA A 10 10.02 3.13 -15.41
C ALA A 10 10.82 4.22 -14.67
N TYR A 11 11.25 3.95 -13.44
CA TYR A 11 12.01 4.88 -12.60
C TYR A 11 13.41 4.38 -12.22
N ALA A 12 13.84 3.24 -12.75
CA ALA A 12 15.19 2.73 -12.52
C ALA A 12 16.20 3.78 -13.03
N GLY A 13 16.97 4.38 -12.12
CA GLY A 13 17.94 5.44 -12.41
C GLY A 13 17.48 6.87 -12.06
N ASN A 14 16.22 7.08 -11.68
CA ASN A 14 15.76 8.37 -11.16
C ASN A 14 16.05 8.45 -9.65
N SER A 15 17.09 9.19 -9.28
CA SER A 15 17.52 9.36 -7.88
C SER A 15 16.42 9.93 -6.97
N GLY A 16 15.58 10.84 -7.48
CA GLY A 16 14.49 11.44 -6.73
C GLY A 16 13.34 10.46 -6.45
N TYR A 17 13.09 9.51 -7.35
CA TYR A 17 12.09 8.46 -7.12
C TYR A 17 12.55 7.46 -6.06
N THR A 18 13.81 7.02 -6.14
CA THR A 18 14.40 6.11 -5.14
C THR A 18 14.40 6.76 -3.76
N GLU A 19 14.83 8.02 -3.65
CA GLU A 19 14.81 8.74 -2.36
C GLU A 19 13.40 8.88 -1.78
N PHE A 20 12.41 9.15 -2.64
CA PHE A 20 11.00 9.21 -2.26
C PHE A 20 10.51 7.86 -1.70
N VAL A 21 10.77 6.77 -2.41
CA VAL A 21 10.40 5.41 -2.02
C VAL A 21 11.07 5.02 -0.70
N ASP A 22 12.36 5.30 -0.54
CA ASP A 22 13.09 5.00 0.69
C ASP A 22 12.54 5.79 1.88
N ARG A 23 12.13 7.04 1.67
CA ARG A 23 11.50 7.86 2.70
C ARG A 23 10.15 7.29 3.14
N LEU A 24 9.33 6.78 2.20
CA LEU A 24 8.09 6.10 2.54
C LEU A 24 8.35 4.78 3.29
N ALA A 25 9.30 3.99 2.80
CA ALA A 25 9.69 2.73 3.44
C ALA A 25 10.13 2.94 4.90
N ARG A 26 10.94 3.96 5.19
CA ARG A 26 11.39 4.29 6.56
C ARG A 26 10.26 4.67 7.53
N ARG A 27 9.14 5.17 7.03
CA ARG A 27 7.98 5.58 7.84
C ARG A 27 6.90 4.48 7.94
N THR A 28 6.98 3.47 7.08
CA THR A 28 6.09 2.32 7.11
C THR A 28 6.67 1.29 8.08
N PRO A 29 5.94 0.81 9.10
CA PRO A 29 6.47 -0.20 10.03
C PRO A 29 7.00 -1.48 9.36
N LEU A 30 6.40 -1.91 8.25
CA LEU A 30 6.93 -3.04 7.46
C LEU A 30 8.25 -2.74 6.72
N GLY A 31 8.77 -1.51 6.80
CA GLY A 31 10.06 -1.12 6.23
C GLY A 31 10.08 -1.09 4.69
N ARG A 32 8.91 -1.15 4.04
CA ARG A 32 8.78 -1.16 2.58
C ARG A 32 7.48 -0.49 2.15
N VAL A 33 7.44 -0.03 0.90
CA VAL A 33 6.19 0.32 0.24
C VAL A 33 5.41 -0.95 -0.13
N GLY A 34 4.09 -0.86 -0.07
CA GLY A 34 3.19 -1.94 -0.51
C GLY A 34 3.29 -2.20 -2.02
N THR A 35 2.81 -3.36 -2.43
CA THR A 35 2.61 -3.69 -3.85
C THR A 35 1.10 -3.68 -4.15
N PRO A 36 0.70 -3.52 -5.43
CA PRO A 36 -0.71 -3.59 -5.81
C PRO A 36 -1.41 -4.89 -5.40
N ASP A 37 -0.68 -6.00 -5.32
CA ASP A 37 -1.25 -7.32 -4.99
C ASP A 37 -1.74 -7.43 -3.53
N GLU A 38 -1.22 -6.61 -2.62
CA GLU A 38 -1.62 -6.60 -1.20
C GLU A 38 -3.09 -6.20 -1.01
N PHE A 39 -3.69 -5.50 -1.99
CA PHE A 39 -5.09 -5.10 -1.94
C PHE A 39 -6.06 -6.20 -2.36
N ARG A 40 -5.60 -7.23 -3.09
CA ARG A 40 -6.48 -8.27 -3.64
C ARG A 40 -7.25 -9.00 -2.54
N GLY A 41 -6.55 -9.46 -1.51
CA GLY A 41 -7.14 -10.19 -0.39
C GLY A 41 -8.17 -9.36 0.39
N PRO A 42 -7.81 -8.18 0.90
CA PRO A 42 -8.74 -7.30 1.61
C PRO A 42 -9.98 -6.91 0.80
N VAL A 43 -9.82 -6.64 -0.50
CA VAL A 43 -10.97 -6.32 -1.39
C VAL A 43 -11.87 -7.54 -1.56
N VAL A 44 -11.30 -8.71 -1.83
CA VAL A 44 -12.09 -9.96 -1.95
C VAL A 44 -12.80 -10.27 -0.64
N PHE A 45 -12.14 -10.11 0.51
CA PHE A 45 -12.74 -10.31 1.82
C PHE A 45 -13.98 -9.41 2.00
N LEU A 46 -13.83 -8.09 1.80
CA LEU A 46 -14.92 -7.12 1.95
C LEU A 46 -16.05 -7.29 0.92
N ALA A 47 -15.77 -7.90 -0.23
CA ALA A 47 -16.76 -8.21 -1.25
C ALA A 47 -17.41 -9.59 -1.09
N SER A 48 -16.96 -10.40 -0.12
CA SER A 48 -17.42 -11.78 0.05
C SER A 48 -18.41 -11.93 1.20
N GLU A 49 -19.07 -13.09 1.27
CA GLU A 49 -19.95 -13.47 2.40
C GLU A 49 -19.21 -13.50 3.75
N ALA A 50 -17.88 -13.59 3.75
CA ALA A 50 -17.08 -13.56 4.97
C ALA A 50 -17.20 -12.22 5.72
N SER A 51 -17.61 -11.14 5.04
CA SER A 51 -17.86 -9.84 5.65
C SER A 51 -19.35 -9.49 5.77
N SER A 52 -20.25 -10.48 5.71
CA SER A 52 -21.72 -10.28 5.68
C SER A 52 -22.31 -9.43 6.83
N TYR A 53 -21.61 -9.30 7.95
CA TYR A 53 -22.02 -8.46 9.08
C TYR A 53 -21.04 -7.32 9.41
N ILE A 54 -20.12 -7.02 8.49
CA ILE A 54 -19.13 -5.95 8.65
C ILE A 54 -19.53 -4.80 7.74
N THR A 55 -19.91 -3.67 8.34
CA THR A 55 -20.25 -2.44 7.63
C THR A 55 -19.80 -1.21 8.41
N GLY A 56 -19.64 -0.08 7.72
CA GLY A 56 -19.21 1.19 8.30
C GLY A 56 -17.76 1.21 8.82
N GLN A 57 -16.95 0.22 8.44
CA GLN A 57 -15.55 0.12 8.87
C GLN A 57 -14.58 0.61 7.80
N VAL A 58 -13.44 1.13 8.24
CA VAL A 58 -12.29 1.44 7.39
C VAL A 58 -11.20 0.41 7.67
N LEU A 59 -10.84 -0.38 6.66
CA LEU A 59 -9.73 -1.33 6.74
C LEU A 59 -8.48 -0.71 6.12
N PHE A 60 -7.50 -0.35 6.96
CA PHE A 60 -6.22 0.18 6.50
C PHE A 60 -5.34 -0.94 5.95
N VAL A 61 -4.90 -0.76 4.70
CA VAL A 61 -3.94 -1.66 4.01
C VAL A 61 -2.70 -0.83 3.68
N ASP A 62 -1.90 -0.52 4.69
CA ASP A 62 -0.85 0.51 4.62
C ASP A 62 0.50 0.08 5.21
N GLY A 63 0.66 -1.22 5.55
CA GLY A 63 1.89 -1.73 6.16
C GLY A 63 2.16 -1.21 7.57
N GLY A 64 1.11 -0.76 8.27
CA GLY A 64 1.15 -0.30 9.66
C GLY A 64 1.26 1.22 9.82
N TRP A 65 1.21 1.98 8.73
CA TRP A 65 1.40 3.44 8.75
C TRP A 65 0.45 4.17 9.70
N THR A 66 -0.81 3.74 9.77
CA THR A 66 -1.85 4.37 10.60
C THR A 66 -1.82 3.93 12.08
N SER A 67 -0.97 2.97 12.46
CA SER A 67 -0.95 2.37 13.80
C SER A 67 0.16 2.90 14.72
N TRP A 68 0.80 4.02 14.38
CA TRP A 68 1.91 4.61 15.13
C TRP A 68 1.47 5.77 16.02
#